data_AF-A0A817HKM5-F1
#
_entry.id   AF-A0A817HKM5-F1
#
_cell.length_a   1.000
_cell.length_b   1.000
_cell.length_c   1.000
_cell.angle_alpha   90.00
_cell.angle_beta   90.00
_cell.angle_gamma   90.00
#
_symmetry.space_group_name_H-M   'P 1'
#
loop_
_entity.id
_entity.type
_entity.pdbx_description
1 polymer ?
#
loop_
_entity_poly.entity_id
_entity_poly.type
_entity_poly.pdbx_seq_one_letter_code
_entity_poly.pdbx_strand_id
1 'polypeptide(L)'
;MTSPLDTLTSNNVKDLLSDKYILILGDSVVRGLYKDLIKFSNVDDFLSEEELRVKGEKRFYGDRLINGGVQKGLTNGIDYEEVREHIAGGLRRIRFYFLTRCYSSYMKNVIFNDIKNQAIKPDIIIMNSCLWDISRYGIHSMRSYQRNIDRIMGSFRQMLPDALFLWLSALPVSNSSNG
;
A
#
# COMPACT_ATOMS: atom_id res chain seq x y z
N MET A 1 24.51 -20.47 8.30
CA MET A 1 24.39 -19.43 7.26
C MET A 1 23.40 -18.41 7.78
N THR A 2 23.84 -17.18 8.01
CA THR A 2 22.93 -16.07 8.30
C THR A 2 22.06 -15.83 7.06
N SER A 3 20.76 -15.61 7.29
CA SER A 3 19.83 -15.26 6.22
C SER A 3 20.29 -13.94 5.58
N PRO A 4 20.08 -13.71 4.26
CA PRO A 4 20.30 -12.39 3.65
C PRO A 4 19.53 -11.27 4.37
N LEU A 5 18.43 -11.61 5.05
CA LEU A 5 17.67 -10.69 5.90
C LEU A 5 18.42 -10.29 7.18
N ASP A 6 19.32 -11.13 7.69
CA ASP A 6 20.13 -10.83 8.89
C ASP A 6 21.22 -9.78 8.64
N THR A 7 21.40 -9.38 7.36
CA THR A 7 22.38 -8.37 6.93
C THR A 7 21.73 -7.10 6.37
N LEU A 8 20.40 -7.06 6.22
CA LEU A 8 19.72 -5.88 5.72
C LEU A 8 19.63 -4.85 6.85
N THR A 9 20.01 -3.61 6.56
CA THR A 9 19.89 -2.48 7.49
C THR A 9 19.02 -1.38 6.90
N SER A 10 18.53 -0.50 7.77
CA SER A 10 17.85 0.75 7.41
C SER A 10 18.66 1.59 6.41
N ASN A 11 19.99 1.60 6.53
CA ASN A 11 20.87 2.28 5.58
C ASN A 11 20.84 1.62 4.20
N ASN A 12 20.89 0.29 4.12
CA ASN A 12 20.77 -0.39 2.82
C ASN A 12 19.45 -0.08 2.13
N VAL A 13 18.34 0.02 2.89
CA VAL A 13 17.04 0.38 2.35
C VAL A 13 16.99 1.84 1.89
N LYS A 14 17.55 2.77 2.67
CA LYS A 14 17.68 4.18 2.28
C LYS A 14 18.49 4.34 1.00
N ASP A 15 19.61 3.64 0.89
CA ASP A 15 20.49 3.70 -0.27
C ASP A 15 19.82 3.11 -1.51
N LEU A 16 19.22 1.92 -1.37
CA LEU A 16 18.55 1.21 -2.47
C LEU A 16 17.35 1.97 -3.03
N LEU A 17 16.57 2.59 -2.14
CA LEU A 17 15.35 3.29 -2.48
C LEU A 17 15.56 4.82 -2.55
N SER A 18 16.83 5.25 -2.56
CA SER A 18 17.19 6.66 -2.63
C SER A 18 16.57 7.31 -3.87
N ASP A 19 16.03 8.52 -3.68
CA ASP A 19 15.33 9.30 -4.69
C ASP A 19 14.11 8.64 -5.35
N LYS A 20 13.63 7.49 -4.84
CA LYS A 20 12.44 6.82 -5.38
C LYS A 20 11.15 7.32 -4.78
N TYR A 21 10.13 7.47 -5.64
CA TYR A 21 8.74 7.54 -5.23
C TYR A 21 8.10 6.14 -5.31
N ILE A 22 7.75 5.60 -4.15
CA ILE A 22 7.07 4.31 -4.00
C ILE A 22 5.58 4.54 -3.72
N LEU A 23 4.73 3.98 -4.57
CA LEU A 23 3.28 3.95 -4.39
C LEU A 23 2.85 2.56 -3.93
N ILE A 24 2.25 2.48 -2.74
CA ILE A 24 1.77 1.23 -2.13
C ILE A 24 0.24 1.23 -2.09
N LEU A 25 -0.38 0.17 -2.60
CA LEU A 25 -1.82 0.07 -2.82
C LEU A 25 -2.35 -1.25 -2.25
N GLY A 26 -3.24 -1.19 -1.27
CA GLY A 26 -3.89 -2.42 -0.82
C GLY A 26 -4.65 -2.34 0.48
N ASP A 27 -4.96 -3.50 1.06
CA ASP A 27 -5.77 -3.59 2.27
C ASP A 27 -4.92 -3.43 3.56
N SER A 28 -5.48 -3.88 4.69
CA SER A 28 -4.80 -3.81 5.99
C SER A 28 -3.51 -4.61 6.07
N VAL A 29 -3.36 -5.69 5.28
CA VAL A 29 -2.12 -6.46 5.22
C VAL A 29 -1.03 -5.64 4.54
N VAL A 30 -1.38 -5.01 3.42
CA VAL A 30 -0.47 -4.10 2.70
C VAL A 30 -0.17 -2.84 3.52
N ARG A 31 -1.11 -2.36 4.34
CA ARG A 31 -0.83 -1.29 5.32
C ARG A 31 0.26 -1.71 6.32
N GLY A 32 0.24 -2.96 6.77
CA GLY A 32 1.31 -3.54 7.58
C GLY A 32 2.65 -3.45 6.87
N LEU A 33 2.73 -3.91 5.62
CA LEU A 33 3.95 -3.80 4.79
C LEU A 33 4.43 -2.35 4.64
N TYR A 34 3.53 -1.40 4.37
CA TYR A 34 3.88 0.01 4.29
C TYR A 34 4.48 0.53 5.60
N LYS A 35 3.88 0.17 6.74
CA LYS A 35 4.36 0.55 8.07
C LYS A 35 5.70 -0.13 8.41
N ASP A 36 5.87 -1.40 8.07
CA ASP A 36 7.15 -2.10 8.20
C ASP A 36 8.25 -1.40 7.41
N LEU A 37 7.99 -1.05 6.14
CA LEU A 37 8.97 -0.35 5.31
C LEU A 37 9.37 1.00 5.91
N ILE A 38 8.40 1.76 6.46
CA ILE A 38 8.69 3.04 7.12
C ILE A 38 9.49 2.83 8.38
N LYS A 39 9.06 1.93 9.27
CA LYS A 39 9.77 1.67 10.53
C LYS A 39 11.20 1.21 10.23
N PHE A 40 11.34 0.22 9.35
CA PHE A 40 12.62 -0.34 8.95
C PHE A 40 13.53 0.68 8.25
N SER A 41 12.96 1.63 7.50
CA SER A 41 13.74 2.73 6.91
C SER A 41 14.22 3.76 7.94
N ASN A 42 13.70 3.75 9.17
CA ASN A 42 14.10 4.68 10.24
C ASN A 42 14.98 4.01 11.29
N VAL A 43 14.74 2.74 11.59
CA VAL A 43 15.44 1.92 12.58
C VAL A 43 15.52 0.48 12.07
N ASP A 44 16.55 -0.28 12.45
CA ASP A 44 16.73 -1.68 12.04
C ASP A 44 15.76 -2.64 12.77
N ASP A 45 14.45 -2.37 12.67
CA ASP A 45 13.39 -3.12 13.33
C ASP A 45 12.09 -3.12 12.51
N PHE A 46 11.25 -4.12 12.73
CA PHE A 46 9.94 -4.30 12.10
C PHE A 46 8.81 -4.03 13.09
N LEU A 47 7.56 -3.98 12.62
CA LEU A 47 6.39 -3.75 13.47
C LEU A 47 6.30 -4.73 14.63
N SER A 48 6.03 -4.19 15.82
CA SER A 48 5.53 -5.00 16.93
C SER A 48 4.06 -5.39 16.69
N GLU A 49 3.58 -6.42 17.39
CA GLU A 49 2.15 -6.77 17.34
C GLU A 49 1.23 -5.63 17.80
N GLU A 50 1.69 -4.83 18.76
CA GLU A 50 0.94 -3.68 19.26
C GLU A 50 0.81 -2.62 18.18
N GLU A 51 1.91 -2.30 17.49
CA GLU A 51 1.93 -1.33 16.39
C GLU A 51 1.08 -1.80 15.21
N LEU A 52 1.09 -3.11 14.90
CA LEU A 52 0.26 -3.70 13.85
C LEU A 52 -1.25 -3.57 14.14
N ARG A 53 -1.65 -3.60 15.42
CA ARG A 53 -3.05 -3.47 15.84
C ARG A 53 -3.57 -2.04 15.78
N VAL A 54 -2.70 -1.02 15.82
CA VAL A 54 -3.11 0.39 15.69
C VAL A 54 -3.57 0.68 14.26
N LYS A 55 -4.74 1.30 14.13
CA LYS A 55 -5.37 1.64 12.85
C LYS A 55 -5.70 3.12 12.76
N GLY A 56 -5.43 3.71 11.60
CA GLY A 56 -5.85 5.07 11.26
C GLY A 56 -5.21 6.17 12.10
N GLU A 57 -4.11 5.90 12.79
CA GLU A 57 -3.35 6.87 13.57
C GLU A 57 -2.88 8.05 12.72
N LYS A 58 -2.81 9.24 13.31
CA LYS A 58 -2.42 10.47 12.59
C LYS A 58 -0.99 10.44 12.06
N ARG A 59 -0.10 9.73 12.76
CA ARG A 59 1.34 9.63 12.47
C ARG A 59 1.86 8.27 12.91
N PHE A 60 2.83 7.75 12.17
CA PHE A 60 3.58 6.54 12.45
C PHE A 60 5.00 6.73 11.88
N TYR A 61 6.04 6.68 12.74
CA TYR A 61 7.45 6.82 12.34
C TYR A 61 7.72 7.94 11.32
N GLY A 62 7.29 9.16 11.64
CA GLY A 62 7.50 10.34 10.80
C GLY A 62 6.52 10.50 9.62
N ASP A 63 5.74 9.47 9.30
CA ASP A 63 4.66 9.55 8.32
C ASP A 63 3.49 10.44 8.79
N ARG A 64 2.56 10.70 7.88
CA ARG A 64 1.33 11.46 8.12
C ARG A 64 0.14 10.79 7.47
N LEU A 65 -0.99 10.80 8.19
CA LEU A 65 -2.30 10.52 7.65
C LEU A 65 -2.80 11.73 6.83
N ILE A 66 -2.89 11.55 5.52
CA ILE A 66 -3.33 12.57 4.57
C ILE A 66 -4.86 12.64 4.48
N ASN A 67 -5.53 11.48 4.53
CA ASN A 67 -6.98 11.37 4.43
C ASN A 67 -7.45 10.05 5.07
N GLY A 68 -8.65 10.04 5.66
CA GLY A 68 -9.26 8.81 6.18
C GLY A 68 -8.91 8.49 7.63
N GLY A 69 -8.88 7.22 8.01
CA GLY A 69 -8.52 6.78 9.36
C GLY A 69 -9.33 7.49 10.46
N VAL A 70 -8.67 7.90 11.55
CA VAL A 70 -9.34 8.61 12.66
C VAL A 70 -9.94 9.97 12.27
N GLN A 71 -9.63 10.52 11.08
CA GLN A 71 -10.20 11.80 10.62
C GLN A 71 -11.61 11.63 10.02
N LYS A 72 -11.92 10.44 9.48
CA LYS A 72 -13.22 10.13 8.85
C LYS A 72 -14.01 9.03 9.56
N GLY A 73 -13.42 8.43 10.59
CA GLY A 73 -13.98 7.27 11.30
C GLY A 73 -13.40 5.97 10.79
N LEU A 74 -13.26 5.00 11.71
CA LEU A 74 -12.81 3.65 11.38
C LEU A 74 -14.03 2.78 11.05
N THR A 75 -14.03 2.17 9.87
CA THR A 75 -15.07 1.24 9.44
C THR A 75 -14.43 0.01 8.81
N ASN A 76 -15.14 -1.12 8.85
CA ASN A 76 -14.79 -2.34 8.11
C ASN A 76 -15.59 -2.44 6.80
N GLY A 77 -16.01 -1.30 6.27
CA GLY A 77 -16.84 -1.16 5.08
C GLY A 77 -16.02 -1.11 3.79
N ILE A 78 -16.69 -1.36 2.67
CA ILE A 78 -16.09 -1.26 1.33
C ILE A 78 -15.83 0.18 0.88
N ASP A 79 -16.31 1.15 1.65
CA ASP A 79 -16.14 2.60 1.50
C ASP A 79 -14.98 3.15 2.35
N TYR A 80 -14.26 2.29 3.08
CA TYR A 80 -13.11 2.72 3.86
C TYR A 80 -12.01 3.28 2.95
N GLU A 81 -11.54 4.47 3.31
CA GLU A 81 -10.42 5.15 2.67
C GLU A 81 -9.37 5.48 3.72
N GLU A 82 -8.11 5.28 3.37
CA GLU A 82 -6.97 5.76 4.15
C GLU A 82 -5.84 6.10 3.18
N VAL A 83 -5.26 7.29 3.34
CA VAL A 83 -4.12 7.74 2.55
C VAL A 83 -3.03 8.17 3.52
N ARG A 84 -1.86 7.56 3.41
CA ARG A 84 -0.71 7.88 4.26
C ARG A 84 0.48 8.26 3.41
N GLU A 85 1.34 9.11 3.95
CA GLU A 85 2.54 9.55 3.25
C GLU A 85 3.71 9.74 4.21
N HIS A 86 4.87 9.26 3.76
CA HIS A 86 6.16 9.50 4.37
C HIS A 86 7.08 10.19 3.37
N ILE A 87 7.74 11.26 3.81
CA ILE A 87 8.75 12.00 3.07
C ILE A 87 9.97 12.07 3.97
N ALA A 88 11.09 11.47 3.55
CA ALA A 88 12.35 11.51 4.28
C ALA A 88 13.46 12.11 3.41
N GLY A 89 14.44 12.78 4.02
CA GLY A 89 15.65 13.18 3.32
C GLY A 89 16.44 11.93 2.90
N GLY A 90 16.44 11.62 1.61
CA GLY A 90 17.05 10.40 1.02
C GLY A 90 16.04 9.53 0.28
N LEU A 91 14.90 9.20 0.90
CA LEU A 91 13.76 8.53 0.23
C LEU A 91 12.78 9.58 -0.26
N ARG A 92 12.69 9.79 -1.57
CA ARG A 92 11.91 10.90 -2.15
C ARG A 92 10.48 10.92 -1.63
N ARG A 93 9.82 9.75 -1.59
CA ARG A 93 8.44 9.60 -1.09
C ARG A 93 7.99 8.16 -0.99
N ILE A 94 7.24 7.82 0.06
CA ILE A 94 6.43 6.59 0.12
C ILE A 94 4.99 7.00 0.39
N ARG A 95 4.06 6.60 -0.49
CA ARG A 95 2.64 6.91 -0.33
C ARG A 95 1.81 5.64 -0.35
N PHE A 96 0.91 5.51 0.62
CA PHE A 96 -0.01 4.40 0.74
C PHE A 96 -1.45 4.84 0.47
N TYR A 97 -2.19 4.00 -0.26
CA TYR A 97 -3.64 4.06 -0.39
C TYR A 97 -4.28 2.76 0.03
N PHE A 98 -5.25 2.85 0.93
CA PHE A 98 -6.09 1.72 1.27
C PHE A 98 -7.04 1.40 0.12
N LEU A 99 -7.08 0.13 -0.27
CA LEU A 99 -8.00 -0.38 -1.28
C LEU A 99 -8.92 -1.42 -0.68
N THR A 100 -10.20 -1.24 -0.96
CA THR A 100 -11.21 -2.30 -0.85
C THR A 100 -11.43 -2.99 -2.20
N ARG A 101 -10.93 -2.39 -3.30
CA ARG A 101 -11.06 -2.94 -4.66
C ARG A 101 -9.96 -2.44 -5.59
N CYS A 102 -9.37 -3.33 -6.39
CA CYS A 102 -8.25 -3.01 -7.28
C CYS A 102 -8.61 -2.03 -8.37
N TYR A 103 -9.84 -2.10 -8.89
CA TYR A 103 -10.35 -1.16 -9.89
C TYR A 103 -11.75 -0.68 -9.50
N SER A 104 -11.85 0.60 -9.18
CA SER A 104 -13.04 1.24 -8.61
C SER A 104 -13.14 2.72 -9.00
N SER A 105 -14.23 3.38 -8.62
CA SER A 105 -14.34 4.84 -8.76
C SER A 105 -13.30 5.56 -7.89
N TYR A 106 -12.97 5.04 -6.70
CA TYR A 106 -11.90 5.58 -5.86
C TYR A 106 -10.55 5.54 -6.58
N MET A 107 -10.19 4.41 -7.18
CA MET A 107 -8.97 4.27 -7.98
C MET A 107 -8.89 5.31 -9.10
N LYS A 108 -9.96 5.48 -9.87
CA LYS A 108 -9.97 6.41 -11.02
C LYS A 108 -9.99 7.88 -10.60
N ASN A 109 -10.88 8.22 -9.66
CA ASN A 109 -11.20 9.61 -9.36
C ASN A 109 -10.27 10.22 -8.31
N VAL A 110 -9.66 9.38 -7.46
CA VAL A 110 -8.75 9.82 -6.40
C VAL A 110 -7.32 9.46 -6.78
N ILE A 111 -7.01 8.18 -6.93
CA ILE A 111 -5.62 7.71 -7.06
C ILE A 111 -5.02 8.10 -8.41
N PHE A 112 -5.69 7.78 -9.53
CA PHE A 112 -5.20 8.14 -10.85
C PHE A 112 -5.15 9.65 -11.07
N ASN A 113 -6.11 10.39 -10.54
CA ASN A 113 -6.09 11.85 -10.61
C ASN A 113 -4.94 12.44 -9.78
N ASP A 114 -4.70 11.92 -8.57
CA ASP A 114 -3.56 12.33 -7.74
C ASP A 114 -2.24 12.04 -8.46
N ILE A 115 -2.07 10.84 -9.03
CA ILE A 115 -0.90 10.50 -9.85
C ILE A 115 -0.74 11.47 -11.02
N LYS A 116 -1.81 11.75 -11.77
CA LYS A 116 -1.77 12.66 -12.95
C LYS A 116 -1.38 14.09 -12.55
N ASN A 117 -1.92 14.60 -11.45
CA ASN A 117 -1.75 15.99 -11.03
C ASN A 117 -0.42 16.26 -10.32
N GLN A 118 0.34 15.23 -9.96
CA GLN A 118 1.65 15.40 -9.34
C GLN A 118 2.75 15.61 -10.38
N ALA A 119 3.70 16.50 -10.04
CA ALA A 119 4.89 16.72 -10.85
C ALA A 119 5.82 15.48 -10.87
N ILE A 120 5.82 14.70 -9.79
CA ILE A 120 6.66 13.51 -9.62
C ILE A 120 5.77 12.28 -9.74
N LYS A 121 6.16 11.34 -10.59
CA LYS A 121 5.45 10.07 -10.78
C LYS A 121 6.08 8.95 -9.95
N PRO A 122 5.31 7.91 -9.54
CA PRO A 122 5.88 6.74 -8.88
C PRO A 122 6.88 6.02 -9.77
N ASP A 123 8.04 5.68 -9.22
CA ASP A 123 9.04 4.80 -9.83
C ASP A 123 8.71 3.33 -9.58
N ILE A 124 8.06 3.05 -8.44
CA ILE A 124 7.74 1.70 -7.99
C ILE A 124 6.28 1.69 -7.53
N ILE A 125 5.53 0.68 -7.95
CA ILE A 125 4.14 0.44 -7.53
C ILE A 125 4.09 -0.94 -6.88
N ILE A 126 3.67 -1.00 -5.62
CA ILE A 126 3.47 -2.26 -4.88
C ILE A 126 1.98 -2.40 -4.62
N MET A 127 1.36 -3.49 -5.08
CA MET A 127 -0.09 -3.65 -5.02
C MET A 127 -0.56 -5.04 -4.61
N ASN A 128 -1.57 -5.10 -3.74
CA ASN A 128 -2.43 -6.27 -3.56
C ASN A 128 -3.87 -5.82 -3.23
N SER A 129 -4.87 -6.53 -3.75
CA SER A 129 -6.28 -6.25 -3.44
C SER A 129 -7.14 -7.52 -3.44
N CYS A 130 -6.50 -8.70 -3.45
CA CYS A 130 -7.16 -9.95 -3.79
C CYS A 130 -8.30 -10.28 -2.83
N LEU A 131 -8.01 -10.25 -1.52
CA LEU A 131 -8.93 -10.74 -0.49
C LEU A 131 -10.27 -9.99 -0.52
N TRP A 132 -10.24 -8.66 -0.55
CA TRP A 132 -11.46 -7.86 -0.57
C TRP A 132 -12.22 -7.99 -1.90
N ASP A 133 -11.51 -7.96 -3.03
CA ASP A 133 -12.12 -8.06 -4.36
C ASP A 133 -12.93 -9.35 -4.52
N ILE A 134 -12.46 -10.48 -3.97
CA ILE A 134 -13.14 -11.79 -4.11
C ILE A 134 -14.17 -12.07 -3.01
N SER A 135 -14.03 -11.48 -1.81
CA SER A 135 -14.87 -11.83 -0.66
C SER A 135 -16.01 -10.85 -0.37
N ARG A 136 -15.91 -9.57 -0.76
CA ARG A 136 -16.86 -8.52 -0.33
C ARG A 136 -17.81 -8.00 -1.43
N TYR A 137 -17.71 -8.52 -2.67
CA TYR A 137 -18.46 -8.00 -3.82
C TYR A 137 -19.46 -9.00 -4.44
N GLY A 138 -19.95 -9.96 -3.64
CA GLY A 138 -21.00 -10.89 -4.04
C GLY A 138 -20.56 -11.99 -5.02
N ILE A 139 -21.52 -12.72 -5.58
CA ILE A 139 -21.27 -14.00 -6.28
C ILE A 139 -20.41 -13.88 -7.55
N HIS A 140 -20.34 -12.69 -8.15
CA HIS A 140 -19.56 -12.42 -9.36
C HIS A 140 -18.23 -11.73 -9.07
N SER A 141 -17.81 -11.70 -7.81
CA SER A 141 -16.59 -11.06 -7.34
C SER A 141 -15.36 -11.56 -8.09
N MET A 142 -15.16 -12.87 -8.18
CA MET A 142 -14.01 -13.49 -8.87
C MET A 142 -13.91 -13.08 -10.34
N ARG A 143 -15.01 -13.19 -11.10
CA ARG A 143 -15.04 -12.79 -12.53
C ARG A 143 -14.83 -11.29 -12.70
N SER A 144 -15.29 -10.49 -11.74
CA SER A 144 -15.08 -9.04 -11.76
C SER A 144 -13.65 -8.68 -11.41
N TYR A 145 -13.04 -9.39 -10.46
CA TYR A 145 -11.64 -9.24 -10.07
C TYR A 145 -10.69 -9.50 -11.24
N GLN A 146 -10.89 -10.60 -11.97
CA GLN A 146 -10.11 -10.90 -13.18
C GLN A 146 -10.15 -9.75 -14.20
N ARG A 147 -11.35 -9.27 -14.54
CA ARG A 147 -11.52 -8.13 -15.46
C ARG A 147 -10.92 -6.84 -14.91
N ASN A 148 -10.96 -6.65 -13.60
CA ASN A 148 -10.40 -5.49 -12.95
C ASN A 148 -8.87 -5.50 -12.95
N ILE A 149 -8.23 -6.68 -12.85
CA ILE A 149 -6.78 -6.83 -13.03
C ILE A 149 -6.37 -6.35 -14.42
N ASP A 150 -7.04 -6.80 -15.48
CA ASP A 150 -6.71 -6.39 -16.85
C ASP A 150 -6.80 -4.86 -17.01
N ARG A 151 -7.85 -4.26 -16.44
CA ARG A 151 -8.09 -2.81 -16.49
C ARG A 151 -7.03 -2.03 -15.74
N ILE A 152 -6.68 -2.45 -14.52
CA ILE A 152 -5.69 -1.73 -13.72
C ILE A 152 -4.30 -1.84 -14.32
N MET A 153 -3.93 -3.03 -14.83
CA MET A 153 -2.65 -3.26 -15.50
C MET A 153 -2.53 -2.42 -16.77
N GLY A 154 -3.60 -2.38 -17.60
CA GLY A 154 -3.64 -1.51 -18.78
C GLY A 154 -3.52 -0.03 -18.43
N SER A 155 -4.19 0.40 -17.36
CA SER A 155 -4.14 1.80 -16.90
C SER A 155 -2.74 2.19 -16.41
N PHE A 156 -2.09 1.36 -15.58
CA PHE A 156 -0.73 1.65 -15.11
C PHE A 156 0.29 1.59 -16.24
N ARG A 157 0.18 0.63 -17.17
CA ARG A 157 1.07 0.57 -18.34
C ARG A 157 0.97 1.85 -19.19
N GLN A 158 -0.21 2.44 -19.31
CA GLN A 158 -0.39 3.68 -20.06
C GLN A 158 0.10 4.91 -19.27
N MET A 159 -0.18 4.97 -17.97
CA MET A 159 0.09 6.15 -17.14
C MET A 159 1.54 6.22 -16.64
N LEU A 160 2.16 5.07 -16.39
CA LEU A 160 3.45 4.89 -15.72
C LEU A 160 4.24 3.77 -16.42
N PRO A 161 4.57 3.91 -17.72
CA PRO A 161 5.18 2.85 -18.51
C PRO A 161 6.55 2.40 -18.00
N ASP A 162 7.29 3.30 -17.36
CA ASP A 162 8.64 3.05 -16.86
C ASP A 162 8.68 2.60 -15.39
N ALA A 163 7.52 2.58 -14.70
CA ALA A 163 7.46 2.21 -13.30
C ALA A 163 7.59 0.69 -13.11
N LEU A 164 8.35 0.26 -12.11
CA LEU A 164 8.38 -1.12 -11.68
C LEU A 164 7.06 -1.46 -10.96
N PHE A 165 6.29 -2.39 -11.53
CA PHE A 165 5.05 -2.86 -10.93
C PHE A 165 5.24 -4.21 -10.23
N LEU A 166 4.97 -4.26 -8.92
CA LEU A 166 5.02 -5.46 -8.09
C LEU A 166 3.61 -5.80 -7.61
N TRP A 167 3.00 -6.84 -8.21
CA TRP A 167 1.75 -7.42 -7.69
C TRP A 167 2.08 -8.48 -6.64
N LEU A 168 1.77 -8.22 -5.37
CA LEU A 168 2.02 -9.19 -4.31
C LEU A 168 0.95 -10.28 -4.35
N SER A 169 1.32 -11.52 -4.04
CA SER A 169 0.32 -12.57 -3.77
C SER A 169 -0.42 -12.27 -2.47
N ALA A 170 -1.69 -12.66 -2.37
CA ALA A 170 -2.39 -12.60 -1.09
C ALA A 170 -1.66 -13.48 -0.07
N LEU A 171 -1.33 -12.94 1.10
CA LEU A 171 -0.82 -13.76 2.19
C LEU A 171 -1.91 -14.74 2.63
N PRO A 172 -1.54 -15.97 3.06
CA PRO A 172 -2.50 -16.94 3.53
C PRO A 172 -3.32 -16.36 4.69
N VAL A 173 -4.65 -16.45 4.58
CA VAL A 173 -5.55 -16.04 5.66
C VAL A 173 -5.51 -17.12 6.74
N SER A 174 -5.31 -16.74 8.00
CA SER A 174 -5.33 -17.70 9.09
C SER A 174 -6.77 -18.20 9.33
N ASN A 175 -6.92 -19.45 9.72
CA ASN A 175 -8.23 -20.03 10.06
C ASN A 175 -8.91 -19.36 11.28
N SER A 176 -8.20 -18.43 11.94
CA SER A 176 -8.61 -17.78 13.19
C SER A 176 -8.69 -16.25 13.07
N SER A 177 -8.73 -15.71 11.85
CA SER A 177 -8.79 -14.25 11.66
C SER A 177 -10.18 -13.70 11.98
N ASN A 178 -10.32 -13.01 13.12
CA ASN A 178 -11.48 -12.15 13.40
C ASN A 178 -11.41 -10.92 12.48
N GLY A 179 -12.33 -10.83 11.52
CA GLY A 179 -12.49 -9.70 10.60
C GLY A 179 -13.13 -8.46 11.21
#